data_AF-M5C492-F1
#
_entry.id   AF-M5C492-F1
#
_cell.length_a   1.000
_cell.length_b   1.000
_cell.length_c   1.000
_cell.angle_alpha   90.00
_cell.angle_beta   90.00
_cell.angle_gamma   90.00
#
_symmetry.space_group_name_H-M   'P 1'
#
loop_
_entity.id
_entity.type
_entity.pdbx_description
1 polymer ?
#
loop_
_entity_poly.entity_id
_entity_poly.type
_entity_poly.pdbx_seq_one_letter_code
_entity_poly.pdbx_strand_id
1 'polypeptide(L)'
;MKATVLRWVYNTGTDKKPIPSDKAAKPAPATSFFSSLFASFSAPSPAPAPAPPPEPEKDPLEALESTVQLSVFAAEIGVRLDNRMNTELERATKKKPPSTSTYQLIYTGKDEYDASKKEDEKEFKDTGSVFQGLRADLDGTGHAHVFIGHATAQTTGIGGHVAARFIPTVERESIDLV
;
A
#
# COMPACT_ATOMS: atom_id res chain seq x y z
N MET A 1 -5.98 16.89 2.32
CA MET A 1 -7.18 16.45 3.06
C MET A 1 -6.86 16.43 4.55
N LYS A 2 -7.82 16.74 5.42
CA LYS A 2 -7.68 16.71 6.88
C LYS A 2 -8.77 15.84 7.48
N ALA A 3 -8.42 15.03 8.48
CA ALA A 3 -9.38 14.23 9.23
C ALA A 3 -9.10 14.39 10.74
N THR A 4 -10.17 14.50 11.51
CA THR A 4 -10.11 14.47 12.97
C THR A 4 -10.66 13.12 13.41
N VAL A 5 -9.82 12.33 14.09
CA VAL A 5 -10.12 10.94 14.46
C VAL A 5 -9.79 10.73 15.93
N LEU A 6 -10.63 9.96 16.62
CA LEU A 6 -10.33 9.58 18.00
C LEU A 6 -9.11 8.66 18.03
N ARG A 7 -8.25 8.83 19.04
CA ARG A 7 -7.08 7.97 19.28
C ARG A 7 -7.45 6.49 19.29
N TRP A 8 -8.64 6.14 19.77
CA TRP A 8 -9.17 4.78 19.73
C TRP A 8 -9.10 4.12 18.35
N VAL A 9 -9.37 4.86 17.26
CA VAL A 9 -9.30 4.33 15.88
C VAL A 9 -7.92 3.75 15.57
N TYR A 10 -6.86 4.39 16.07
CA TYR A 10 -5.48 3.95 15.93
C TYR A 10 -5.07 2.88 16.92
N ASN A 11 -5.81 2.67 17.99
CA ASN A 11 -5.56 1.57 18.93
C ASN A 11 -6.25 0.26 18.51
N THR A 12 -7.25 0.34 17.62
CA THR A 12 -8.04 -0.82 17.16
C THR A 12 -7.95 -1.13 15.67
N GLY A 13 -7.24 -0.30 14.92
CA GLY A 13 -7.11 -0.52 13.48
C GLY A 13 -6.17 -1.69 13.16
N THR A 14 -6.12 -2.05 11.89
CA THR A 14 -5.28 -3.14 11.39
C THR A 14 -3.81 -2.77 11.40
N ASP A 15 -2.96 -3.63 11.94
CA ASP A 15 -1.52 -3.43 11.93
C ASP A 15 -0.98 -3.26 10.50
N LYS A 16 0.03 -2.40 10.37
CA LYS A 16 0.74 -2.24 9.10
C LYS A 16 1.41 -3.56 8.74
N LYS A 17 1.03 -4.15 7.60
CA LYS A 17 1.63 -5.41 7.12
C LYS A 17 3.16 -5.24 7.01
N PRO A 18 3.97 -6.15 7.58
CA PRO A 18 5.42 -6.05 7.52
C PRO A 18 5.90 -5.96 6.07
N ILE A 19 6.89 -5.10 5.82
CA ILE A 19 7.61 -5.06 4.54
C ILE A 19 8.26 -6.43 4.35
N PRO A 20 7.98 -7.17 3.26
CA PRO A 20 8.75 -8.36 2.92
C PRO A 20 10.21 -7.93 2.77
N SER A 21 11.09 -8.37 3.68
CA SER A 21 12.49 -8.03 3.56
C SER A 21 13.09 -8.80 2.39
N ASP A 22 13.51 -8.11 1.33
CA ASP A 22 14.41 -8.64 0.28
C ASP A 22 15.84 -8.86 0.80
N LYS A 23 15.98 -9.23 2.08
CA LYS A 23 17.22 -9.83 2.54
C LYS A 23 17.17 -11.28 2.14
N ALA A 24 17.78 -11.59 1.00
CA ALA A 24 18.11 -12.95 0.60
C ALA A 24 18.59 -13.73 1.84
N ALA A 25 17.75 -14.67 2.29
CA ALA A 25 18.10 -15.57 3.37
C ALA A 25 19.33 -16.35 2.91
N LYS A 26 20.49 -16.07 3.50
CA LYS A 26 21.64 -16.97 3.40
C LYS A 26 21.16 -18.35 3.88
N PRO A 27 21.42 -19.44 3.14
CA PRO A 27 20.98 -20.75 3.55
C PRO A 27 21.68 -21.11 4.87
N ALA A 28 20.90 -21.25 5.94
CA ALA A 28 21.38 -21.83 7.18
C ALA A 28 21.60 -23.34 6.96
N PRO A 29 22.73 -23.90 7.40
CA PRO A 29 22.92 -25.34 7.32
C PRO A 29 21.91 -26.04 8.26
N ALA A 30 21.36 -27.15 7.76
CA ALA A 30 20.44 -27.99 8.49
C ALA A 30 21.07 -28.54 9.80
N THR A 31 20.19 -28.90 10.73
CA THR A 31 20.37 -29.76 11.92
C THR A 31 20.81 -29.12 13.25
N SER A 32 19.84 -28.93 14.16
CA SER A 32 20.02 -29.27 15.59
C SER A 32 18.69 -29.19 16.36
N PHE A 33 17.99 -30.32 16.41
CA PHE A 33 16.74 -30.53 17.15
C PHE A 33 16.94 -31.37 18.43
N PHE A 34 18.12 -31.35 19.06
CA PHE A 34 18.38 -32.14 20.28
C PHE A 34 19.38 -31.50 21.27
N SER A 35 19.39 -30.17 21.43
CA SER A 35 20.33 -29.48 22.34
C SER A 35 19.88 -29.36 23.80
N SER A 36 18.74 -29.92 24.20
CA SER A 36 18.18 -29.75 25.56
C SER A 36 18.51 -30.86 26.57
N LEU A 37 19.46 -31.76 26.30
CA LEU A 37 19.78 -32.89 27.22
C LEU A 37 21.18 -32.89 27.85
N PHE A 38 22.06 -31.93 27.53
CA PHE A 38 23.41 -31.88 28.10
C PHE A 38 23.80 -30.47 28.57
N ALA A 39 23.14 -29.97 29.60
CA ALA A 39 23.57 -28.76 30.30
C ALA A 39 23.43 -28.88 31.81
N SER A 40 23.88 -30.02 32.36
CA SER A 40 24.18 -30.17 33.79
C SER A 40 25.64 -29.80 34.05
N PHE A 41 26.07 -28.57 33.73
CA PHE A 41 27.35 -28.06 34.21
C PHE A 41 27.26 -26.55 34.50
N SER A 42 27.58 -26.24 35.75
CA SER A 42 27.61 -24.93 36.40
C SER A 42 28.23 -23.80 35.56
N ALA A 43 27.42 -22.81 35.18
CA ALA A 43 27.85 -21.45 34.88
C ALA A 43 26.74 -20.44 35.25
N PRO A 44 27.06 -19.26 35.82
CA PRO A 44 26.04 -18.30 36.25
C PRO A 44 25.39 -17.62 35.03
N SER A 45 24.06 -17.65 34.96
CA SER A 45 23.28 -16.94 33.94
C SER A 45 23.42 -15.42 34.10
N PRO A 46 23.58 -14.63 33.02
CA PRO A 46 23.37 -13.20 33.07
C PRO A 46 21.91 -12.89 33.46
N ALA A 47 21.73 -11.87 34.28
CA ALA A 47 20.42 -11.43 34.76
C ALA A 47 19.55 -10.92 33.59
N PRO A 48 18.22 -11.15 33.62
CA PRO A 48 17.31 -10.59 32.62
C PRO A 48 17.37 -9.06 32.65
N ALA A 49 17.53 -8.45 31.48
CA ALA A 49 17.48 -7.00 31.32
C ALA A 49 16.14 -6.46 31.84
N PRO A 50 16.10 -5.32 32.54
CA PRO A 50 14.86 -4.70 32.99
C PRO A 50 13.94 -4.45 31.80
N ALA A 51 12.66 -4.84 31.95
CA ALA A 51 11.63 -4.53 30.97
C ALA A 51 11.60 -3.00 30.74
N PRO A 52 11.46 -2.53 29.49
CA PRO A 52 11.33 -1.11 29.22
C PRO A 52 10.15 -0.52 30.01
N PRO A 53 10.27 0.72 30.53
CA PRO A 53 9.21 1.37 31.30
C PRO A 53 7.89 1.38 30.52
N PRO A 54 6.73 1.16 31.18
CA PRO A 54 5.45 1.30 30.54
C PRO A 54 5.31 2.73 29.99
N GLU A 55 5.14 2.84 28.67
CA GLU A 55 4.83 4.12 28.03
C GLU A 55 3.55 4.71 28.64
N PRO A 56 3.48 6.04 28.82
CA PRO A 56 2.34 6.67 29.48
C PRO A 56 1.04 6.36 28.75
N GLU A 57 0.03 5.93 29.51
CA GLU A 57 -1.30 5.56 29.01
C GLU A 57 -2.00 6.82 28.46
N LYS A 58 -2.07 6.95 27.13
CA LYS A 58 -2.70 8.08 26.46
C LYS A 58 -4.22 7.91 26.41
N ASP A 59 -4.99 9.00 26.56
CA ASP A 59 -6.46 8.96 26.57
C ASP A 59 -7.02 8.49 25.21
N PRO A 60 -7.78 7.38 25.16
CA PRO A 60 -8.34 6.87 23.90
C PRO A 60 -9.39 7.78 23.26
N LEU A 61 -10.02 8.69 24.03
CA LEU A 61 -11.03 9.63 23.53
C LEU A 61 -10.43 10.96 23.04
N GLU A 62 -9.11 11.11 23.11
CA GLU A 62 -8.41 12.25 22.55
C GLU A 62 -8.63 12.34 21.04
N ALA A 63 -9.02 13.53 20.55
CA ALA A 63 -9.17 13.80 19.14
C ALA A 63 -7.82 14.17 18.52
N LEU A 64 -7.37 13.38 17.56
CA LEU A 64 -6.14 13.60 16.81
C LEU A 64 -6.45 14.14 15.42
N GLU A 65 -5.67 15.12 14.98
CA GLU A 65 -5.69 15.58 13.60
C GLU A 65 -4.67 14.78 12.78
N SER A 66 -5.13 14.25 11.65
CA SER A 66 -4.30 13.61 10.64
C SER A 66 -4.47 14.32 9.31
N THR A 67 -3.35 14.60 8.64
CA THR A 67 -3.34 15.32 7.37
C THR A 67 -2.62 14.51 6.29
N VAL A 68 -3.12 14.59 5.05
CA VAL A 68 -2.41 14.06 3.87
C VAL A 68 -2.50 15.05 2.73
N GLN A 69 -1.40 15.21 1.99
CA GLN A 69 -1.34 16.00 0.77
C GLN A 69 -1.28 15.07 -0.43
N LEU A 70 -2.19 15.28 -1.39
CA LEU A 70 -2.32 14.47 -2.60
C LEU A 70 -2.44 15.41 -3.80
N SER A 71 -1.72 15.12 -4.88
CA SER A 71 -1.90 15.81 -6.15
C SER A 71 -2.84 15.02 -7.04
N VAL A 72 -3.94 15.63 -7.46
CA VAL A 72 -4.92 15.00 -8.36
C VAL A 72 -4.80 15.65 -9.73
N PHE A 73 -4.39 14.88 -10.72
CA PHE A 73 -4.37 15.28 -12.12
C PHE A 73 -5.59 14.68 -12.82
N ALA A 74 -6.31 15.51 -13.57
CA ALA A 74 -7.42 15.07 -14.41
C ALA A 74 -7.20 15.56 -15.83
N ALA A 75 -7.37 14.67 -16.80
CA ALA A 75 -7.22 14.96 -18.22
C ALA A 75 -8.42 14.41 -19.00
N GLU A 76 -8.87 15.19 -19.98
CA GLU A 76 -9.84 14.72 -20.97
C GLU A 76 -9.10 14.21 -22.21
N ILE A 77 -9.36 12.96 -22.57
CA ILE A 77 -8.71 12.26 -23.68
C ILE A 77 -9.70 12.20 -24.84
N GLY A 78 -9.31 12.77 -25.98
CA GLY A 78 -10.00 12.57 -27.25
C GLY A 78 -9.59 11.24 -27.88
N VAL A 79 -10.55 10.36 -28.15
CA VAL A 79 -10.31 9.04 -28.73
C VAL A 79 -10.62 9.09 -30.22
N ARG A 80 -9.62 8.80 -31.05
CA ARG A 80 -9.75 8.69 -32.51
C ARG A 80 -9.28 7.32 -32.95
N LEU A 81 -10.18 6.56 -33.54
CA LEU A 81 -9.95 5.20 -34.02
C LEU A 81 -10.21 5.14 -35.51
N ASP A 82 -9.49 4.28 -36.22
CA ASP A 82 -9.83 3.95 -37.59
C ASP A 82 -11.09 3.06 -37.64
N ASN A 83 -11.71 2.95 -38.83
CA ASN A 83 -12.95 2.18 -38.98
C ASN A 83 -12.76 0.70 -38.64
N ARG A 84 -11.57 0.15 -38.92
CA ARG A 84 -11.25 -1.26 -38.64
C ARG A 84 -11.24 -1.50 -37.14
N MET A 85 -10.47 -0.74 -36.37
CA MET A 85 -10.36 -0.89 -34.93
C MET A 85 -11.68 -0.59 -34.23
N ASN A 86 -12.45 0.39 -34.71
CA ASN A 86 -13.79 0.68 -34.20
C ASN A 86 -14.73 -0.54 -34.34
N THR A 87 -14.75 -1.17 -35.52
CA THR A 87 -15.56 -2.36 -35.78
C THR A 87 -15.13 -3.55 -34.92
N GLU A 88 -13.83 -3.77 -34.79
CA GLU A 88 -13.29 -4.85 -33.96
C GLU A 88 -13.58 -4.66 -32.47
N LEU A 89 -13.44 -3.42 -31.96
CA LEU A 89 -13.78 -3.08 -30.59
C LEU A 89 -15.28 -3.20 -30.31
N GLU A 90 -16.14 -2.78 -31.23
CA GLU A 90 -17.59 -2.96 -31.12
C GLU A 90 -17.97 -4.44 -31.14
N ARG A 91 -17.32 -5.24 -32.00
CA ARG A 91 -17.50 -6.70 -32.06
C ARG A 91 -17.10 -7.38 -30.76
N ALA A 92 -15.95 -7.01 -30.18
CA ALA A 92 -15.39 -7.60 -28.98
C ALA A 92 -16.14 -7.20 -27.71
N THR A 93 -16.44 -5.91 -27.55
CA THR A 93 -17.04 -5.36 -26.32
C THR A 93 -18.57 -5.29 -26.37
N LYS A 94 -19.18 -5.52 -27.54
CA LYS A 94 -20.62 -5.32 -27.82
C LYS A 94 -21.09 -3.88 -27.58
N LYS A 95 -20.16 -2.92 -27.54
CA LYS A 95 -20.42 -1.50 -27.29
C LYS A 95 -19.53 -0.66 -28.20
N LYS A 96 -20.04 0.48 -28.65
CA LYS A 96 -19.19 1.44 -29.38
C LYS A 96 -18.11 1.99 -28.44
N PRO A 97 -16.85 2.10 -28.90
CA PRO A 97 -15.82 2.77 -28.13
C PRO A 97 -16.20 4.24 -27.91
N PRO A 98 -15.92 4.80 -26.74
CA PRO A 98 -16.24 6.19 -26.45
C PRO A 98 -15.35 7.13 -27.27
N SER A 99 -15.89 8.25 -27.74
CA SER A 99 -15.13 9.29 -28.45
C SER A 99 -14.30 10.17 -27.51
N THR A 100 -14.64 10.17 -26.22
CA THR A 100 -13.90 10.86 -25.16
C THR A 100 -13.78 9.98 -23.92
N SER A 101 -12.72 10.16 -23.16
CA SER A 101 -12.50 9.45 -21.89
C SER A 101 -11.85 10.39 -20.88
N THR A 102 -12.19 10.26 -19.61
CA THR A 102 -11.53 11.00 -18.54
C THR A 102 -10.47 10.10 -17.91
N TYR A 103 -9.26 10.64 -17.77
CA TYR A 103 -8.15 10.02 -17.07
C TYR A 103 -7.87 10.82 -15.80
N GLN A 104 -7.78 10.13 -14.67
CA GLN A 104 -7.45 10.72 -13.38
C GLN A 104 -6.27 9.98 -12.77
N LEU A 105 -5.36 10.75 -12.17
CA LEU A 105 -4.19 10.26 -11.47
C LEU A 105 -4.12 10.94 -10.10
N ILE A 106 -4.15 10.14 -9.05
CA ILE A 106 -3.73 10.56 -7.72
C ILE A 106 -2.25 10.25 -7.62
N TYR A 107 -1.43 11.29 -7.57
CA TYR A 107 0.01 11.20 -7.45
C TYR A 107 0.47 11.79 -6.12
N THR A 108 1.42 11.11 -5.50
CA THR A 108 2.14 11.61 -4.32
C THR A 108 3.60 11.71 -4.70
N GLY A 109 4.15 12.92 -4.71
CA GLY A 109 5.58 13.11 -4.94
C GLY A 109 6.41 12.51 -3.80
N LYS A 110 7.70 12.32 -4.05
CA LYS A 110 8.60 11.66 -3.09
C LYS A 110 8.69 12.44 -1.77
N ASP A 111 8.73 13.77 -1.85
CA ASP A 111 8.85 14.64 -0.69
C ASP A 111 7.55 14.62 0.15
N GLU A 112 6.38 14.66 -0.51
CA GLU A 112 5.09 14.54 0.16
C GLU A 112 4.89 13.15 0.78
N TYR A 113 5.36 12.11 0.10
CA TYR A 113 5.35 10.74 0.61
C TYR A 113 6.21 10.63 1.88
N ASP A 114 7.45 11.14 1.86
CA ASP A 114 8.35 11.10 3.01
C ASP A 114 7.82 11.93 4.19
N ALA A 115 7.21 13.09 3.91
CA ALA A 115 6.55 13.89 4.93
C ALA A 115 5.38 13.12 5.58
N SER A 116 4.55 12.45 4.77
CA SER A 116 3.44 11.65 5.28
C SER A 116 3.90 10.45 6.11
N LYS A 117 4.99 9.75 5.71
CA LYS A 117 5.57 8.64 6.49
C LYS A 117 6.09 9.12 7.85
N LYS A 118 6.73 10.30 7.90
CA LYS A 118 7.18 10.90 9.17
C LYS A 118 6.02 11.29 10.09
N GLU A 119 4.87 11.67 9.53
CA GLU A 119 3.65 11.92 10.30
C GLU A 119 3.08 10.59 10.84
N ASP A 120 3.04 9.55 10.00
CA ASP A 120 2.59 8.20 10.36
C ASP A 120 3.41 7.62 11.55
N GLU A 121 4.72 7.84 11.60
CA GLU A 121 5.63 7.32 12.63
C GLU A 121 5.48 7.96 14.02
N LYS A 122 4.90 9.16 14.12
CA LYS A 122 4.83 9.91 15.40
C LYS A 122 3.78 9.35 16.36
N GLU A 123 2.57 9.16 15.88
CA GLU A 123 1.41 8.79 16.71
C GLU A 123 0.87 7.38 16.41
N PHE A 124 1.34 6.72 15.34
CA PHE A 124 0.64 5.56 14.74
C PHE A 124 1.56 4.37 14.40
N LYS A 125 2.56 4.11 15.26
CA LYS A 125 3.62 3.11 15.02
C LYS A 125 3.11 1.71 14.62
N ASP A 126 2.00 1.26 15.23
CA ASP A 126 1.49 -0.10 15.03
C ASP A 126 0.41 -0.16 13.94
N THR A 127 -0.57 0.74 13.97
CA THR A 127 -1.78 0.67 13.15
C THR A 127 -1.72 1.45 11.83
N GLY A 128 -0.71 2.30 11.62
CA GLY A 128 -0.56 3.08 10.40
C GLY A 128 -1.58 4.23 10.24
N SER A 129 -1.55 4.88 9.08
CA SER A 129 -2.36 6.07 8.78
C SER A 129 -3.83 5.74 8.50
N VAL A 130 -4.76 6.61 8.88
CA VAL A 130 -6.16 6.53 8.40
C VAL A 130 -6.28 6.75 6.88
N PHE A 131 -5.25 7.33 6.25
CA PHE A 131 -5.15 7.51 4.81
C PHE A 131 -4.38 6.39 4.12
N GLN A 132 -4.16 5.26 4.80
CA GLN A 132 -3.51 4.09 4.23
C GLN A 132 -4.31 3.59 3.02
N GLY A 133 -3.67 3.57 1.85
CA GLY A 133 -4.29 3.22 0.57
C GLY A 133 -4.70 4.40 -0.32
N LEU A 134 -4.67 5.65 0.17
CA LEU A 134 -4.81 6.84 -0.70
C LEU A 134 -3.48 7.28 -1.32
N ARG A 135 -2.38 7.02 -0.61
CA ARG A 135 -1.02 7.17 -1.15
C ARG A 135 -0.59 5.85 -1.77
N ALA A 136 0.02 5.92 -2.95
CA ALA A 136 0.70 4.77 -3.51
C ALA A 136 1.88 4.42 -2.59
N ASP A 137 1.97 3.16 -2.17
CA ASP A 137 3.06 2.72 -1.33
C ASP A 137 4.29 2.43 -2.20
N LEU A 138 5.31 3.27 -2.07
CA LEU A 138 6.56 3.11 -2.82
C LEU A 138 7.39 1.91 -2.34
N ASP A 139 7.14 1.45 -1.11
CA ASP A 139 7.88 0.36 -0.45
C ASP A 139 7.27 -1.03 -0.74
N GLY A 140 6.22 -1.11 -1.59
CA GLY A 140 5.67 -2.37 -2.09
C GLY A 140 4.80 -3.18 -1.11
N THR A 141 4.43 -2.62 0.06
CA THR A 141 3.54 -3.28 1.03
C THR A 141 2.05 -3.12 0.71
N GLY A 142 1.71 -2.06 -0.02
CA GLY A 142 0.43 -1.88 -0.69
C GLY A 142 0.66 -1.71 -2.19
N HIS A 143 0.35 -2.72 -2.98
CA HIS A 143 0.54 -2.67 -4.43
C HIS A 143 -0.14 -1.42 -5.02
N ALA A 144 0.54 -0.68 -5.88
CA ALA A 144 -0.13 0.32 -6.70
C ALA A 144 -1.14 -0.41 -7.59
N HIS A 145 -2.40 0.02 -7.56
CA HIS A 145 -3.48 -0.62 -8.29
C HIS A 145 -3.98 0.27 -9.43
N VAL A 146 -4.28 -0.34 -10.57
CA VAL A 146 -5.07 0.31 -11.62
C VAL A 146 -6.55 0.01 -11.38
N PHE A 147 -7.39 1.03 -11.49
CA PHE A 147 -8.83 0.88 -11.28
C PHE A 147 -9.59 0.89 -12.61
N ILE A 148 -10.24 -0.24 -12.93
CA ILE A 148 -11.15 -0.41 -14.08
C ILE A 148 -12.58 -0.65 -13.57
N GLY A 149 -13.09 0.25 -12.73
CA GLY A 149 -14.31 -0.02 -11.95
C GLY A 149 -14.11 -1.00 -10.79
N HIS A 150 -12.98 -1.71 -10.72
CA HIS A 150 -12.44 -2.43 -9.57
C HIS A 150 -10.89 -2.39 -9.60
N ALA A 151 -10.23 -2.68 -8.48
CA ALA A 151 -8.76 -2.77 -8.41
C ALA A 151 -8.25 -4.01 -9.17
N THR A 152 -7.10 -3.89 -9.83
CA THR A 152 -6.40 -4.99 -10.55
C THR A 152 -5.10 -5.39 -9.87
N ALA A 153 -4.53 -6.56 -10.23
CA ALA A 153 -3.36 -7.15 -9.59
C ALA A 153 -2.01 -6.55 -10.06
N GLN A 154 -2.02 -5.68 -11.07
CA GLN A 154 -0.80 -5.13 -11.64
C GLN A 154 -0.33 -3.86 -10.94
N THR A 155 0.92 -3.91 -10.51
CA THR A 155 1.72 -2.76 -10.09
C THR A 155 2.33 -2.09 -11.32
N THR A 156 1.90 -0.87 -11.63
CA THR A 156 2.57 -0.03 -12.63
C THR A 156 3.71 0.73 -11.95
N GLY A 157 4.82 0.98 -12.65
CA GLY A 157 6.04 1.64 -12.11
C GLY A 157 5.88 3.11 -11.72
N ILE A 158 4.66 3.55 -11.40
CA ILE A 158 4.33 4.90 -10.96
C ILE A 158 3.86 4.85 -9.49
N GLY A 159 4.35 5.81 -8.69
CA GLY A 159 3.86 6.04 -7.34
C GLY A 159 2.52 6.76 -7.32
N GLY A 160 1.48 6.18 -7.93
CA GLY A 160 0.16 6.80 -7.99
C GLY A 160 -0.99 5.82 -8.27
N HIS A 161 -2.20 6.28 -7.99
CA HIS A 161 -3.44 5.57 -8.35
C HIS A 161 -4.02 6.17 -9.62
N VAL A 162 -4.36 5.31 -10.57
CA VAL A 162 -4.91 5.72 -11.86
C VAL A 162 -6.35 5.22 -11.99
N ALA A 163 -7.22 6.11 -12.48
CA ALA A 163 -8.62 5.80 -12.78
C ALA A 163 -8.98 6.29 -14.19
N ALA A 164 -9.45 5.37 -15.02
CA ALA A 164 -10.04 5.67 -16.34
C ALA A 164 -10.95 4.52 -16.79
N ARG A 165 -11.59 4.70 -17.94
CA ARG A 165 -12.34 3.63 -18.62
C ARG A 165 -11.38 2.75 -19.43
N PHE A 166 -10.76 1.77 -18.78
CA PHE A 166 -9.90 0.80 -19.46
C PHE A 166 -10.70 -0.38 -20.03
N ILE A 167 -10.14 -1.04 -21.04
CA ILE A 167 -10.67 -2.30 -21.59
C ILE A 167 -9.78 -3.43 -21.04
N PRO A 168 -10.29 -4.31 -20.17
CA PRO A 168 -9.48 -5.40 -19.61
C PRO A 168 -9.14 -6.43 -20.69
N THR A 169 -7.97 -7.05 -20.56
CA THR A 169 -7.57 -8.17 -21.43
C THR A 169 -8.24 -9.48 -21.01
N VAL A 170 -8.01 -10.57 -21.76
CA VAL A 170 -8.60 -11.90 -21.51
C VAL A 170 -8.22 -12.42 -20.11
N GLU A 171 -7.03 -12.06 -19.64
CA GLU A 171 -6.63 -12.15 -18.25
C GLU A 171 -7.21 -10.93 -17.51
N ARG A 172 -8.44 -11.07 -17.01
CA ARG A 172 -9.23 -9.96 -16.40
C ARG A 172 -8.60 -9.35 -15.13
N GLU A 173 -7.38 -9.75 -14.79
CA GLU A 173 -6.55 -9.25 -13.69
C GLU A 173 -5.38 -8.36 -14.16
N SER A 174 -5.10 -8.30 -15.47
CA SER A 174 -3.94 -7.61 -16.05
C SER A 174 -4.33 -6.64 -17.19
N ILE A 175 -3.68 -5.48 -17.21
CA ILE A 175 -3.67 -4.50 -18.29
C ILE A 175 -2.31 -4.58 -18.98
N ASP A 176 -2.30 -4.66 -20.31
CA ASP A 176 -1.05 -4.51 -21.04
C ASP A 176 -0.77 -3.02 -21.27
N LEU A 177 0.35 -2.52 -20.73
CA LEU A 177 0.85 -1.16 -20.92
C LEU A 177 2.15 -1.21 -21.72
N VAL A 178 2.10 -1.75 -22.95
CA VAL A 178 3.23 -1.71 -23.90
C VAL A 178 3.38 -0.33 -24.52
#